data_AF-A0A2V1JMD5-F1
#
_entry.id   AF-A0A2V1JMD5-F1
#
_cell.length_a   1.000
_cell.length_b   1.000
_cell.length_c   1.000
_cell.angle_alpha   90.00
_cell.angle_beta   90.00
_cell.angle_gamma   90.00
#
_symmetry.space_group_name_H-M   'P 1'
#
loop_
_entity.id
_entity.type
_entity.pdbx_description
1 polymer ?
#
loop_
_entity_poly.entity_id
_entity_poly.type
_entity_poly.pdbx_seq_one_letter_code
_entity_poly.pdbx_strand_id
1 'polypeptide(L)'
;MRLIDIEKLRGCAIIRPHNGVEVKVIESFSDKIKHQDIPTAYDVDAVFQKIEQLRMQYFMTIANTGDKTLDVAYEKVCKALDNAIEIVKKGGKNDK
;
A
#
# COMPACT_ATOMS: atom_id res chain seq x y z
N MET A 1 5.48 -7.53 -3.43
CA MET A 1 5.06 -7.40 -4.85
C MET A 1 3.91 -6.39 -4.91
N ARG A 2 4.01 -5.32 -5.73
CA ARG A 2 2.96 -4.28 -5.85
C ARG A 2 2.02 -4.64 -7.01
N LEU A 3 0.71 -4.55 -6.79
CA LEU A 3 -0.28 -4.73 -7.87
C LEU A 3 -0.34 -3.43 -8.68
N ILE A 4 -0.07 -3.53 -9.98
CA ILE A 4 -0.04 -2.39 -10.89
C ILE A 4 -1.37 -2.31 -11.64
N ASP A 5 -1.91 -1.09 -11.75
CA ASP A 5 -3.11 -0.83 -12.53
C ASP A 5 -2.74 -0.78 -14.03
N ILE A 6 -2.96 -1.88 -14.74
CA ILE A 6 -2.64 -1.99 -16.17
C ILE A 6 -3.47 -1.04 -17.04
N GLU A 7 -4.68 -0.70 -16.60
CA GLU A 7 -5.58 0.21 -17.31
C GLU A 7 -5.08 1.64 -17.24
N LYS A 8 -4.51 2.05 -16.10
CA LYS A 8 -3.84 3.37 -15.97
C LYS A 8 -2.49 3.47 -16.66
N LEU A 9 -1.94 2.34 -17.13
CA LEU A 9 -0.74 2.32 -17.98
C LEU A 9 -1.07 2.41 -19.48
N ARG A 10 -2.35 2.53 -19.86
CA ARG A 10 -2.74 2.76 -21.26
C ARG A 10 -2.09 4.07 -21.75
N GLY A 11 -1.28 3.96 -22.81
CA GLY A 11 -0.51 5.08 -23.37
C GLY A 11 0.97 5.12 -22.96
N CYS A 12 1.38 4.28 -22.01
CA CYS A 12 2.80 4.08 -21.70
C CYS A 12 3.47 3.17 -22.75
N ALA A 13 4.71 3.50 -23.14
CA ALA A 13 5.52 2.63 -23.99
C ALA A 13 6.16 1.51 -23.16
N ILE A 14 5.90 0.24 -23.54
CA ILE A 14 6.61 -0.90 -22.96
C ILE A 14 7.93 -1.08 -23.72
N ILE A 15 9.04 -0.74 -23.06
CA ILE A 15 10.38 -0.89 -23.63
C ILE A 15 10.94 -2.26 -23.22
N ARG A 16 11.34 -3.08 -24.19
CA ARG A 16 12.08 -4.33 -23.95
C ARG A 16 13.51 -4.17 -24.46
N PRO A 17 14.49 -3.93 -23.58
CA PRO A 17 15.87 -3.79 -24.01
C PRO A 17 16.42 -5.14 -24.51
N HIS A 18 17.17 -5.10 -25.61
CA HIS A 18 17.77 -6.27 -26.24
C HIS A 18 19.26 -6.45 -25.89
N ASN A 19 19.90 -5.41 -25.37
CA ASN A 19 21.32 -5.42 -25.01
C ASN A 19 21.59 -4.63 -23.71
N GLY A 20 22.77 -4.85 -23.12
CA GLY A 20 23.16 -4.20 -21.87
C GLY A 20 23.39 -2.69 -21.97
N VAL A 21 23.55 -2.14 -23.18
CA VAL A 21 23.70 -0.69 -23.39
C VAL A 21 22.34 -0.01 -23.21
N GLU A 22 21.29 -0.57 -23.81
CA GLU A 22 19.92 -0.09 -23.64
C GLU A 22 19.47 -0.13 -22.18
N VAL A 23 19.83 -1.18 -21.44
CA VAL A 23 19.55 -1.29 -19.99
C VAL A 23 20.20 -0.12 -19.23
N LYS A 24 21.49 0.14 -19.44
CA LYS A 24 22.20 1.25 -18.77
C LYS A 24 21.62 2.62 -19.11
N VAL A 25 21.19 2.81 -20.36
CA VAL A 25 20.53 4.06 -20.79
C VAL A 25 19.20 4.22 -20.05
N ILE A 26 18.37 3.18 -19.98
CA ILE A 26 17.10 3.21 -19.24
C ILE A 26 17.35 3.49 -17.74
N GLU A 27 18.33 2.82 -17.14
CA GLU A 27 18.72 3.03 -15.74
C GLU A 27 19.15 4.48 -15.49
N SER A 28 19.89 5.11 -16.41
CA SER A 28 20.31 6.52 -16.29
C SER A 28 19.15 7.52 -16.32
N PHE A 29 17.99 7.12 -16.85
CA PHE A 29 16.76 7.91 -16.82
C PHE A 29 15.81 7.49 -15.68
N SER A 30 16.07 6.37 -15.00
CA SER A 30 15.19 5.80 -13.97
C SER A 30 15.06 6.68 -12.72
N ASP A 31 16.06 7.52 -12.43
CA ASP A 31 16.05 8.48 -11.33
C ASP A 31 14.90 9.51 -11.42
N LYS A 32 14.26 9.63 -12.59
CA LYS A 32 13.14 10.55 -12.83
C LYS A 32 11.75 9.95 -12.59
N ILE A 33 11.64 8.63 -12.45
CA ILE A 33 10.36 7.95 -12.19
C ILE A 33 10.44 7.37 -10.78
N LYS A 34 9.85 8.05 -9.79
CA LYS A 34 9.77 7.46 -8.46
C LYS A 34 8.78 6.31 -8.54
N HIS A 35 9.07 5.18 -7.86
CA HIS A 35 8.11 4.07 -7.78
C HIS A 35 6.73 4.47 -7.24
N GLN A 36 6.61 5.63 -6.58
CA GLN A 36 5.32 6.21 -6.16
C GLN A 36 4.44 6.63 -7.33
N ASP A 37 5.01 6.97 -8.48
CA ASP A 37 4.33 7.44 -9.68
C ASP A 37 3.67 6.30 -10.48
N ILE A 38 4.00 5.04 -10.17
CA ILE A 38 3.39 3.86 -10.79
C ILE A 38 2.00 3.64 -10.19
N PRO A 39 0.92 3.69 -10.98
CA PRO A 39 -0.44 3.57 -10.46
C PRO A 39 -0.67 2.16 -9.89
N THR A 40 -1.19 2.13 -8.66
CA THR A 40 -1.56 0.89 -7.98
C THR A 40 -2.95 0.45 -8.41
N ALA A 41 -3.16 -0.87 -8.56
CA ALA A 41 -4.44 -1.46 -8.99
C ALA A 41 -5.61 -1.26 -8.00
N TYR A 42 -5.29 -0.90 -6.76
CA TYR A 42 -6.28 -0.61 -5.73
C TYR A 42 -6.26 0.88 -5.37
N ASP A 43 -7.43 1.41 -5.04
CA ASP A 43 -7.60 2.75 -4.50
C ASP A 43 -7.15 2.77 -3.03
N VAL A 44 -6.04 3.46 -2.77
CA VAL A 44 -5.42 3.57 -1.44
C VAL A 44 -6.38 4.25 -0.45
N ASP A 45 -7.12 5.27 -0.90
CA ASP A 45 -8.03 6.03 -0.05
C ASP A 45 -9.26 5.18 0.30
N ALA A 46 -9.78 4.41 -0.66
CA ALA A 46 -10.87 3.46 -0.40
C ALA A 46 -10.47 2.37 0.61
N VAL A 47 -9.23 1.86 0.52
CA VAL A 47 -8.70 0.88 1.49
C VAL A 47 -8.59 1.51 2.89
N PHE A 48 -8.08 2.75 2.98
CA PHE A 48 -7.97 3.47 4.24
C PHE A 48 -9.35 3.70 4.89
N GLN A 49 -10.32 4.18 4.12
CA GLN A 49 -11.69 4.38 4.61
C GLN A 49 -12.30 3.09 5.14
N LYS A 50 -12.07 1.96 4.47
CA LYS A 50 -12.62 0.67 4.91
C LYS A 50 -12.00 0.20 6.23
N ILE A 51 -10.69 0.41 6.41
CA ILE A 51 -9.98 0.08 7.65
C ILE A 51 -10.51 0.93 8.82
N GLU A 52 -10.69 2.24 8.61
CA GLU A 52 -11.25 3.12 9.64
C GLU A 52 -12.70 2.77 10.01
N GLN A 53 -13.52 2.37 9.02
CA GLN A 53 -14.88 1.90 9.30
C GLN A 53 -14.88 0.65 10.20
N LEU A 54 -14.00 -0.32 9.92
CA LEU A 54 -13.86 -1.54 10.72
C LEU A 54 -13.34 -1.23 12.13
N ARG A 55 -12.39 -0.30 12.25
CA ARG A 55 -11.87 0.17 13.54
C ARG A 55 -12.98 0.77 14.40
N MET A 56 -13.79 1.65 13.82
CA MET A 56 -14.93 2.26 14.51
C MET A 56 -15.97 1.22 14.95
N GLN A 57 -16.29 0.24 14.10
CA GLN A 57 -17.19 -0.86 14.47
C GLN A 57 -16.66 -1.64 15.67
N TYR A 58 -15.39 -2.03 15.63
CA TYR A 58 -14.77 -2.80 16.72
C TYR A 58 -14.74 -2.01 18.03
N PHE A 59 -14.45 -0.71 17.97
CA PHE A 59 -14.50 0.18 19.12
C PHE A 59 -15.90 0.19 19.75
N MET A 60 -16.94 0.40 18.94
CA MET A 60 -18.32 0.49 19.40
C MET A 60 -18.86 -0.83 19.98
N THR A 61 -18.38 -1.98 19.51
CA THR A 61 -18.91 -3.29 19.92
C THR A 61 -18.13 -3.98 21.03
N ILE A 62 -16.81 -3.79 21.11
CA ILE A 62 -15.92 -4.60 21.96
C ILE A 62 -15.15 -3.74 22.95
N ALA A 63 -14.48 -2.67 22.48
CA ALA A 63 -13.61 -1.87 23.33
C ALA A 63 -14.38 -0.94 24.29
N ASN A 64 -15.59 -0.49 23.93
CA ASN A 64 -16.38 0.42 24.75
C ASN A 64 -17.15 -0.25 25.91
N THR A 65 -16.61 -1.34 26.49
CA THR A 65 -17.27 -2.13 27.55
C THR A 65 -16.73 -1.82 28.95
N GLY A 66 -15.64 -1.05 29.06
CA GLY A 66 -14.93 -0.80 30.31
C GLY A 66 -14.05 -1.98 30.77
N ASP A 67 -13.92 -3.03 29.94
CA ASP A 67 -13.02 -4.15 30.18
C ASP A 67 -11.61 -3.82 29.71
N LYS A 68 -10.69 -3.66 30.66
CA LYS A 68 -9.28 -3.35 30.42
C LYS A 68 -8.57 -4.36 29.50
N THR A 69 -9.00 -5.63 29.51
CA THR A 69 -8.43 -6.66 28.64
C THR A 69 -8.81 -6.41 27.19
N LEU A 70 -10.05 -6.01 26.96
CA LEU A 70 -10.55 -5.66 25.62
C LEU A 70 -9.93 -4.35 25.12
N ASP A 71 -9.67 -3.39 26.02
CA ASP A 71 -8.93 -2.17 25.68
C ASP A 71 -7.51 -2.46 25.17
N VAL A 72 -6.77 -3.31 25.88
CA VAL A 72 -5.42 -3.74 25.47
C VAL A 72 -5.45 -4.52 24.15
N ALA A 73 -6.48 -5.34 23.93
CA ALA A 73 -6.67 -6.04 22.66
C ALA A 73 -6.94 -5.05 21.52
N TYR A 74 -7.80 -4.06 21.75
CA TYR A 74 -8.12 -3.02 20.78
C TYR A 74 -6.90 -2.18 20.39
N GLU A 75 -6.05 -1.80 21.34
CA GLU A 75 -4.81 -1.07 21.07
C GLU A 75 -3.86 -1.87 20.14
N LYS A 76 -3.70 -3.17 20.41
CA LYS A 76 -2.89 -4.06 19.55
C LYS A 76 -3.46 -4.17 18.14
N VAL A 77 -4.78 -4.26 18.01
CA VAL A 77 -5.46 -4.29 16.71
C VAL A 77 -5.23 -2.96 15.97
N CYS A 78 -5.41 -1.82 16.63
CA CYS A 78 -5.18 -0.50 16.03
C CYS A 78 -3.75 -0.38 15.49
N LYS A 79 -2.75 -0.77 16.30
CA LYS A 79 -1.34 -0.75 15.88
C LYS A 79 -1.08 -1.66 14.67
N ALA A 80 -1.74 -2.81 14.60
CA ALA A 80 -1.63 -3.70 13.44
C ALA A 80 -2.28 -3.08 12.19
N LEU A 81 -3.41 -2.40 12.34
CA LEU A 81 -4.08 -1.68 11.24
C LEU A 81 -3.25 -0.49 10.74
N ASP A 82 -2.64 0.29 11.63
CA ASP A 82 -1.73 1.39 11.27
C ASP A 82 -0.55 0.86 10.44
N ASN A 83 0.05 -0.26 10.87
CA ASN A 83 1.10 -0.93 10.10
C ASN A 83 0.61 -1.42 8.73
N ALA A 84 -0.60 -1.94 8.63
CA ALA A 84 -1.19 -2.37 7.36
C ALA A 84 -1.38 -1.18 6.40
N ILE A 85 -1.87 -0.05 6.91
CA ILE A 85 -2.03 1.19 6.12
C ILE A 85 -0.67 1.66 5.60
N GLU A 86 0.37 1.65 6.43
CA GLU A 86 1.72 2.02 6.01
C GLU A 86 2.29 1.10 4.92
N ILE A 87 2.00 -0.20 5.00
CA ILE A 87 2.35 -1.16 3.95
C ILE A 87 1.63 -0.82 2.65
N VAL A 88 0.33 -0.52 2.71
CA VAL A 88 -0.50 -0.16 1.54
C VAL A 88 0.02 1.12 0.87
N LYS A 89 0.33 2.15 1.65
CA LYS A 89 0.92 3.42 1.16
C LYS A 89 2.29 3.23 0.51
N LYS A 90 3.11 2.34 1.05
CA LYS A 90 4.42 1.99 0.47
C LYS A 90 4.31 1.09 -0.77
N GLY A 91 3.10 0.63 -1.11
CA GLY A 91 2.87 -0.25 -2.26
C GLY A 91 3.23 -1.71 -2.00
N GLY A 92 3.24 -2.14 -0.74
CA GLY A 92 3.51 -3.51 -0.33
C GLY A 92 4.65 -3.63 0.68
N LYS A 93 4.83 -4.84 1.21
CA LYS A 93 5.91 -5.16 2.15
C LYS A 93 7.20 -5.43 1.37
N ASN A 94 8.29 -4.80 1.78
CA ASN A 94 9.62 -5.20 1.36
C ASN A 94 10.00 -6.46 2.13
N ASP A 95 9.74 -7.62 1.54
CA ASP A 95 10.33 -8.86 2.02
C ASP A 95 11.79 -8.88 1.55
N LYS A 96 12.69 -8.38 2.40
CA LYS A 96 14.13 -8.65 2.35
C LYS A 96 14.49 -9.53 3.52
#